data_AF-A0A3A5MQU2-F1
#
_entry.id   AF-A0A3A5MQU2-F1
#
_cell.length_a   1.000
_cell.length_b   1.000
_cell.length_c   1.000
_cell.angle_alpha   90.00
_cell.angle_beta   90.00
_cell.angle_gamma   90.00
#
_symmetry.space_group_name_H-M   'P 1'
#
loop_
_entity.id
_entity.type
_entity.pdbx_description
1 polymer ?
#
loop_
_entity_poly.entity_id
_entity_poly.type
_entity_poly.pdbx_seq_one_letter_code
_entity_poly.pdbx_strand_id
1 'polypeptide(L)'
;MLVSVVGLVGALLSQPDEADQSQSAPAATPSAIQEPAEPGSVVDASVAELGWSPEPITTDARDYGVAAAIAGSTYDTTLATRNQFRDNLATWHTLDPRYDLDADQQNALEGKLDELNRRVVVPASTWDTQAESNIAVTAAVDGDVLVDYDHLSPQPGSLDDLIADGYHLVTTDILATYTGRGDVSYEERYTVSVQVNCGSSTPAANSGQVPADCKLIRFFPETRK
;
A
#
# COMPACT_ATOMS: atom_id res chain seq x y z
N MET A 1 60.03 19.22 -3.49
CA MET A 1 60.50 20.51 -2.94
C MET A 1 59.57 20.87 -1.81
N LEU A 2 60.06 20.79 -0.57
CA LEU A 2 59.40 21.31 0.63
C LEU A 2 59.42 22.83 0.63
N VAL A 3 58.35 23.48 1.10
CA VAL A 3 58.47 24.68 1.94
C VAL A 3 57.39 24.62 3.02
N SER A 4 57.82 24.42 4.27
CA SER A 4 57.07 24.74 5.49
C SER A 4 57.35 26.20 5.88
N VAL A 5 56.35 26.91 6.41
CA VAL A 5 56.58 28.11 7.25
C VAL A 5 55.68 28.03 8.49
N VAL A 6 56.36 27.96 9.64
CA VAL A 6 55.91 28.26 11.02
C VAL A 6 55.79 29.79 11.12
N GLY A 7 54.71 30.44 11.56
CA GLY A 7 54.09 30.48 12.89
C GLY A 7 54.45 31.80 13.61
N LEU A 8 53.47 32.61 14.04
CA LEU A 8 53.63 33.53 15.19
C LEU A 8 52.28 34.02 15.76
N VAL A 9 52.26 34.12 17.08
CA VAL A 9 51.14 34.48 17.97
C VAL A 9 51.07 36.00 18.19
N GLY A 10 49.86 36.55 18.35
CA GLY A 10 49.64 37.88 18.90
C GLY A 10 48.18 38.09 19.30
N ALA A 11 47.89 37.98 20.60
CA ALA A 11 46.62 38.38 21.19
C ALA A 11 46.66 39.85 21.59
N LEU A 12 45.54 40.58 21.47
CA LEU A 12 45.09 41.61 22.43
C LEU A 12 43.61 41.99 22.16
N LEU A 13 42.90 42.16 23.28
CA LEU A 13 41.46 42.28 23.47
C LEU A 13 40.82 43.56 22.91
N SER A 14 39.55 43.47 22.47
CA SER A 14 38.47 44.44 22.73
C SER A 14 37.10 43.87 22.31
N GLN A 15 36.24 43.59 23.29
CA GLN A 15 34.75 43.64 23.20
C GLN A 15 34.32 45.00 23.81
N PRO A 16 33.11 45.56 23.60
CA PRO A 16 31.84 44.87 23.28
C PRO A 16 30.94 45.59 22.24
N ASP A 17 29.96 44.86 21.71
CA ASP A 17 28.56 45.33 21.67
C ASP A 17 27.64 44.13 21.42
N GLU A 18 26.98 43.68 22.50
CA GLU A 18 25.85 42.75 22.45
C GLU A 18 24.64 43.46 21.83
N ALA A 19 24.43 43.25 20.54
CA ALA A 19 23.09 43.37 19.96
C ALA A 19 22.43 42.00 20.07
N ASP A 20 21.63 41.83 21.12
CA ASP A 20 20.70 40.72 21.34
C ASP A 20 19.71 40.64 20.17
N GLN A 21 20.02 39.79 19.19
CA GLN A 21 19.03 39.23 18.28
C GLN A 21 18.81 37.77 18.66
N SER A 22 17.97 37.56 19.67
CA SER A 22 17.29 36.29 19.89
C SER A 22 16.39 35.98 18.68
N GLN A 23 16.98 35.35 17.66
CA GLN A 23 16.23 34.60 16.65
C GLN A 23 15.66 33.36 17.33
N SER A 24 14.39 33.43 17.72
CA SER A 24 13.61 32.26 18.12
C SER A 24 13.62 31.24 16.97
N ALA A 25 14.34 30.14 17.16
CA ALA A 25 14.18 28.95 16.34
C ALA A 25 12.71 28.50 16.44
N PRO A 26 12.04 28.14 15.33
CA PRO A 26 10.71 27.57 15.41
C PRO A 26 10.78 26.28 16.23
N ALA A 27 9.98 26.23 17.28
CA ALA A 27 9.83 25.04 18.12
C ALA A 27 9.43 23.86 17.24
N ALA A 28 10.27 22.81 17.23
CA ALA A 28 9.87 21.53 16.67
C ALA A 28 8.63 21.07 17.43
N THR A 29 7.49 21.00 16.74
CA THR A 29 6.28 20.38 17.28
C THR A 29 6.64 18.94 17.63
N PRO A 30 6.41 18.47 18.87
CA PRO A 30 6.53 17.05 19.16
C PRO A 30 5.62 16.32 18.18
N SER A 31 6.16 15.38 17.40
CA SER A 31 5.31 14.44 16.67
C SER A 31 4.45 13.77 17.72
N ALA A 32 3.15 14.08 17.70
CA ALA A 32 2.20 13.40 18.55
C ALA A 32 2.34 11.91 18.25
N ILE A 33 2.57 11.11 19.30
CA ILE A 33 2.47 9.67 19.20
C ILE A 33 1.01 9.43 18.78
N GLN A 34 0.78 9.07 17.51
CA GLN A 34 -0.55 8.70 17.05
C GLN A 34 -0.96 7.48 17.85
N GLU A 35 -2.10 7.60 18.53
CA GLU A 35 -2.73 6.50 19.25
C GLU A 35 -3.07 5.39 18.24
N PRO A 36 -2.85 4.10 18.59
CA PRO A 36 -3.20 3.00 17.69
C PRO A 36 -4.65 3.10 17.23
N ALA A 37 -4.91 2.79 15.96
CA ALA A 37 -6.24 2.86 15.41
C ALA A 37 -7.21 1.89 16.11
N GLU A 38 -8.46 2.31 16.31
CA GLU A 38 -9.51 1.47 16.88
C GLU A 38 -9.80 0.25 15.97
N PRO A 39 -10.17 -0.92 16.51
CA PRO A 39 -10.55 -2.07 15.70
C PRO A 39 -11.63 -1.74 14.65
N GLY A 40 -11.38 -2.10 13.39
CA GLY A 40 -12.25 -1.78 12.27
C GLY A 40 -12.07 -0.38 11.69
N SER A 41 -11.05 0.36 12.13
CA SER A 41 -10.63 1.61 11.49
C SER A 41 -10.14 1.37 10.07
N VAL A 42 -10.37 2.36 9.21
CA VAL A 42 -9.98 2.33 7.81
C VAL A 42 -9.32 3.65 7.42
N VAL A 43 -8.48 3.63 6.38
CA VAL A 43 -7.74 4.81 5.88
C VAL A 43 -8.70 5.90 5.40
N ASP A 44 -9.69 5.52 4.61
CA ASP A 44 -10.72 6.41 4.08
C ASP A 44 -12.04 5.64 3.95
N ALA A 45 -12.99 5.93 4.83
CA ALA A 45 -14.30 5.27 4.82
C ALA A 45 -15.20 5.74 3.66
N SER A 46 -14.94 6.91 3.09
CA SER A 46 -15.81 7.51 2.06
C SER A 46 -15.78 6.75 0.73
N VAL A 47 -14.74 5.95 0.49
CA VAL A 47 -14.62 5.12 -0.72
C VAL A 47 -15.72 4.06 -0.82
N ALA A 48 -16.36 3.70 0.30
CA ALA A 48 -17.53 2.83 0.29
C ALA A 48 -18.72 3.44 -0.45
N GLU A 49 -18.83 4.77 -0.47
CA GLU A 49 -19.87 5.49 -1.24
C GLU A 49 -19.64 5.37 -2.76
N LEU A 50 -18.43 4.98 -3.18
CA LEU A 50 -18.06 4.71 -4.57
C LEU A 50 -18.19 3.22 -4.95
N GLY A 51 -18.73 2.40 -4.03
CA GLY A 51 -18.87 0.96 -4.23
C GLY A 51 -17.57 0.18 -4.09
N TRP A 52 -16.58 0.71 -3.38
CA TRP A 52 -15.28 0.07 -3.15
C TRP A 52 -15.09 -0.37 -1.70
N SER A 53 -14.16 -1.30 -1.49
CA SER A 53 -13.75 -1.67 -0.13
C SER A 53 -12.70 -0.69 0.40
N PRO A 54 -12.84 -0.16 1.63
CA PRO A 54 -11.86 0.72 2.23
C PRO A 54 -10.62 -0.04 2.73
N GLU A 55 -9.45 0.61 2.71
CA GLU A 55 -8.19 0.03 3.22
C GLU A 55 -8.27 -0.11 4.75
N PRO A 56 -8.15 -1.33 5.31
CA PRO A 56 -8.16 -1.50 6.76
C PRO A 56 -6.86 -0.99 7.37
N ILE A 57 -6.96 -0.44 8.58
CA ILE A 57 -5.81 -0.14 9.41
C ILE A 57 -5.63 -1.33 10.37
N THR A 58 -4.62 -2.16 10.09
CA THR A 58 -4.34 -3.38 10.87
C THR A 58 -2.89 -3.79 10.75
N THR A 59 -2.40 -4.51 11.76
CA THR A 59 -1.09 -5.18 11.76
C THR A 59 -1.21 -6.68 11.46
N ASP A 60 -2.43 -7.20 11.31
CA ASP A 60 -2.68 -8.60 10.96
C ASP A 60 -2.58 -8.78 9.43
N ALA A 61 -1.53 -9.48 9.00
CA ALA A 61 -1.26 -9.74 7.59
C ALA A 61 -2.40 -10.51 6.91
N ARG A 62 -3.05 -11.45 7.60
CA ARG A 62 -4.15 -12.26 7.06
C ARG A 62 -5.35 -11.38 6.77
N ASP A 63 -5.74 -10.54 7.73
CA ASP A 63 -6.89 -9.64 7.59
C ASP A 63 -6.65 -8.60 6.50
N TYR A 64 -5.45 -7.99 6.48
CA TYR A 64 -5.09 -7.03 5.44
C TYR A 64 -5.05 -7.68 4.05
N GLY A 65 -4.45 -8.87 3.94
CA GLY A 65 -4.31 -9.58 2.68
C GLY A 65 -5.67 -10.00 2.08
N VAL A 66 -6.57 -10.49 2.94
CA VAL A 66 -7.97 -10.78 2.54
C VAL A 66 -8.68 -9.52 2.08
N ALA A 67 -8.57 -8.43 2.84
CA ALA A 67 -9.20 -7.16 2.47
C ALA A 67 -8.69 -6.63 1.12
N ALA A 68 -7.38 -6.71 0.86
CA ALA A 68 -6.79 -6.31 -0.42
C ALA A 68 -7.31 -7.17 -1.59
N ALA A 69 -7.42 -8.49 -1.41
CA ALA A 69 -7.96 -9.38 -2.43
C ALA A 69 -9.44 -9.08 -2.76
N ILE A 70 -10.25 -8.79 -1.74
CA ILE A 70 -11.64 -8.36 -1.89
C ILE A 70 -11.72 -6.99 -2.58
N ALA A 71 -10.90 -6.03 -2.16
CA ALA A 71 -10.88 -4.66 -2.70
C ALA A 71 -10.53 -4.65 -4.19
N GLY A 72 -9.51 -5.40 -4.61
CA GLY A 72 -9.15 -5.57 -6.03
C GLY A 72 -10.24 -6.21 -6.91
N SER A 73 -11.29 -6.74 -6.28
CA SER A 73 -12.36 -7.52 -6.90
C SER A 73 -13.76 -6.93 -6.69
N THR A 74 -13.88 -5.83 -5.95
CA THR A 74 -15.16 -5.17 -5.60
C THR A 74 -15.21 -3.78 -6.19
N TYR A 75 -16.15 -3.54 -7.09
CA TYR A 75 -16.32 -2.24 -7.73
C TYR A 75 -17.72 -2.06 -8.32
N ASP A 76 -18.17 -0.82 -8.42
CA ASP A 76 -19.43 -0.46 -9.10
C ASP A 76 -19.14 0.49 -10.27
N THR A 77 -19.47 0.05 -11.49
CA THR A 77 -19.23 0.84 -12.71
C THR A 77 -20.14 2.06 -12.86
N THR A 78 -21.19 2.17 -12.04
CA THR A 78 -22.14 3.28 -12.05
C THR A 78 -21.77 4.40 -11.09
N LEU A 79 -20.91 4.12 -10.10
CA LEU A 79 -20.53 5.06 -9.04
C LEU A 79 -19.18 5.74 -9.28
N ALA A 80 -18.28 5.08 -10.02
CA ALA A 80 -16.97 5.64 -10.30
C ALA A 80 -16.39 5.15 -11.63
N THR A 81 -15.38 5.86 -12.12
CA THR A 81 -14.63 5.46 -13.31
C THR A 81 -13.57 4.42 -12.96
N ARG A 82 -13.16 3.63 -13.97
CA ARG A 82 -12.04 2.70 -13.88
C ARG A 82 -10.75 3.35 -13.34
N ASN A 83 -10.44 4.56 -13.82
CA ASN A 83 -9.22 5.25 -13.42
C ASN A 83 -9.28 5.64 -11.95
N GLN A 84 -10.42 6.14 -11.47
CA GLN A 84 -10.57 6.46 -10.06
C GLN A 84 -10.45 5.20 -9.18
N PHE A 85 -11.02 4.07 -9.61
CA PHE A 85 -10.88 2.79 -8.90
C PHE A 85 -9.42 2.32 -8.84
N ARG A 86 -8.72 2.32 -9.99
CA ARG A 86 -7.29 1.98 -10.07
C ARG A 86 -6.46 2.90 -9.17
N ASP A 87 -6.69 4.21 -9.27
CA ASP A 87 -5.91 5.21 -8.54
C ASP A 87 -6.13 5.10 -7.03
N ASN A 88 -7.34 4.73 -6.60
CA ASN A 88 -7.62 4.38 -5.21
C ASN A 88 -6.86 3.11 -4.77
N LEU A 89 -6.93 2.02 -5.53
CA LEU A 89 -6.19 0.81 -5.19
C LEU A 89 -4.67 1.01 -5.20
N ALA A 90 -4.17 1.95 -6.00
CA ALA A 90 -2.76 2.34 -5.99
C ALA A 90 -2.33 2.94 -4.65
N THR A 91 -3.21 3.62 -3.90
CA THR A 91 -2.85 4.22 -2.59
C THR A 91 -2.61 3.19 -1.49
N TRP A 92 -3.06 1.94 -1.69
CA TRP A 92 -2.78 0.83 -0.78
C TRP A 92 -1.32 0.40 -0.85
N HIS A 93 -0.64 0.72 -1.96
CA HIS A 93 0.74 0.32 -2.17
C HIS A 93 1.71 1.20 -1.39
N THR A 94 2.83 0.64 -1.00
CA THR A 94 3.94 1.35 -0.37
C THR A 94 5.24 1.15 -1.14
N LEU A 95 6.23 1.99 -0.90
CA LEU A 95 7.59 1.77 -1.40
C LEU A 95 8.17 0.52 -0.73
N ASP A 96 8.92 -0.28 -1.49
CA ASP A 96 9.51 -1.51 -0.97
C ASP A 96 10.88 -1.19 -0.33
N PRO A 97 10.99 -1.15 1.01
CA PRO A 97 12.22 -0.73 1.69
C PRO A 97 13.41 -1.67 1.50
N ARG A 98 13.23 -2.83 0.85
CA ARG A 98 14.34 -3.72 0.48
C ARG A 98 15.23 -3.16 -0.63
N TYR A 99 14.80 -2.10 -1.33
CA TYR A 99 15.65 -1.37 -2.26
C TYR A 99 16.32 -0.20 -1.55
N ASP A 100 17.64 -0.12 -1.64
CA ASP A 100 18.45 0.88 -0.94
C ASP A 100 18.30 2.31 -1.51
N LEU A 101 17.94 2.42 -2.79
CA LEU A 101 17.86 3.70 -3.50
C LEU A 101 16.39 4.09 -3.73
N ASP A 102 16.04 5.34 -3.43
CA ASP A 102 14.70 5.89 -3.68
C ASP A 102 14.26 5.70 -5.14
N ALA A 103 15.18 5.87 -6.10
CA ALA A 103 14.87 5.66 -7.51
C ALA A 103 14.47 4.21 -7.82
N ASP A 104 15.10 3.23 -7.16
CA ASP A 104 14.79 1.82 -7.34
C ASP A 104 13.46 1.46 -6.66
N GLN A 105 13.18 2.05 -5.49
CA GLN A 105 11.88 1.92 -4.83
C GLN A 105 10.74 2.44 -5.70
N GLN A 106 10.92 3.62 -6.32
CA GLN A 106 9.93 4.21 -7.22
C GLN A 106 9.74 3.37 -8.49
N ASN A 107 10.83 2.94 -9.13
CA ASN A 107 10.76 2.07 -10.30
C ASN A 107 10.06 0.73 -9.98
N ALA A 108 10.34 0.17 -8.80
CA ALA A 108 9.67 -1.05 -8.35
C ALA A 108 8.16 -0.82 -8.17
N LEU A 109 7.76 0.27 -7.50
CA LEU A 109 6.37 0.64 -7.31
C LEU A 109 5.66 0.85 -8.66
N GLU A 110 6.24 1.62 -9.57
CA GLU A 110 5.69 1.82 -10.92
C GLU A 110 5.44 0.49 -11.64
N GLY A 111 6.39 -0.44 -11.57
CA GLY A 111 6.22 -1.78 -12.11
C GLY A 111 5.06 -2.56 -11.47
N LYS A 112 4.83 -2.40 -10.16
CA LYS A 112 3.68 -3.04 -9.48
C LYS A 112 2.36 -2.39 -9.87
N LEU A 113 2.34 -1.08 -10.07
CA LEU A 113 1.15 -0.35 -10.51
C LEU A 113 0.78 -0.66 -11.97
N ASP A 114 1.76 -0.90 -12.85
CA ASP A 114 1.49 -1.41 -14.20
C ASP A 114 0.86 -2.81 -14.15
N GLU A 115 1.41 -3.71 -13.33
CA GLU A 115 0.86 -5.07 -13.15
C GLU A 115 -0.55 -5.04 -12.53
N LEU A 116 -0.80 -4.19 -11.54
CA LEU A 116 -2.14 -3.91 -11.00
C LEU A 116 -3.10 -3.53 -12.12
N ASN A 117 -2.71 -2.56 -12.97
CA ASN A 117 -3.53 -2.07 -14.07
C ASN A 117 -3.78 -3.12 -15.16
N ARG A 118 -2.82 -4.00 -15.41
CA ARG A 118 -2.91 -5.02 -16.48
C ARG A 118 -3.62 -6.29 -16.05
N ARG A 119 -3.54 -6.68 -14.77
CA ARG A 119 -3.96 -8.02 -14.34
C ARG A 119 -4.96 -8.08 -13.18
N VAL A 120 -5.10 -7.02 -12.39
CA VAL A 120 -6.03 -6.98 -11.25
C VAL A 120 -7.27 -6.17 -11.62
N VAL A 121 -7.05 -4.93 -12.04
CA VAL A 121 -8.11 -4.06 -12.54
C VAL A 121 -8.55 -4.59 -13.90
N VAL A 122 -9.85 -4.83 -14.08
CA VAL A 122 -10.39 -5.33 -15.35
C VAL A 122 -9.97 -4.41 -16.52
N PRO A 123 -9.73 -4.94 -17.73
CA PRO A 123 -9.35 -4.12 -18.88
C PRO A 123 -10.35 -3.00 -19.16
N ALA A 124 -9.90 -1.88 -19.72
CA ALA A 124 -10.76 -0.73 -20.02
C ALA A 124 -11.97 -1.11 -20.88
N SER A 125 -11.78 -1.91 -21.93
CA SER A 125 -12.87 -2.40 -22.78
C SER A 125 -13.91 -3.25 -22.01
N THR A 126 -13.45 -4.04 -21.05
CA THR A 126 -14.32 -4.85 -20.19
C THR A 126 -15.09 -3.95 -19.23
N TRP A 127 -14.42 -2.96 -18.61
CA TRP A 127 -15.08 -1.96 -17.77
C TRP A 127 -16.15 -1.20 -18.55
N ASP A 128 -15.85 -0.72 -19.75
CA ASP A 128 -16.80 0.02 -20.58
C ASP A 128 -18.04 -0.83 -20.92
N THR A 129 -17.82 -2.09 -21.30
CA THR A 129 -18.90 -3.06 -21.55
C THR A 129 -19.75 -3.32 -20.30
N GLN A 130 -19.10 -3.44 -19.15
CA GLN A 130 -19.76 -3.61 -17.85
C GLN A 130 -20.55 -2.35 -17.45
N ALA A 131 -20.02 -1.17 -17.72
CA ALA A 131 -20.67 0.11 -17.46
C ALA A 131 -21.94 0.30 -18.31
N GLU A 132 -21.93 -0.12 -19.58
CA GLU A 132 -23.14 -0.12 -20.43
C GLU A 132 -24.28 -0.96 -19.85
N SER A 133 -23.92 -2.01 -19.10
CA SER A 133 -24.86 -2.93 -18.42
C SER A 133 -25.09 -2.58 -16.94
N ASN A 134 -24.57 -1.45 -16.46
CA ASN A 134 -24.62 -1.03 -15.05
C ASN A 134 -24.14 -2.14 -14.09
N ILE A 135 -23.01 -2.77 -14.38
CA ILE A 135 -22.50 -3.87 -13.56
C ILE A 135 -21.92 -3.34 -12.24
N ALA A 136 -22.31 -3.98 -11.14
CA ALA A 136 -21.65 -3.93 -9.85
C ALA A 136 -21.12 -5.32 -9.49
N VAL A 137 -19.90 -5.34 -8.94
CA VAL A 137 -19.20 -6.57 -8.52
C VAL A 137 -18.97 -6.51 -7.03
N THR A 138 -19.38 -7.57 -6.33
CA THR A 138 -19.09 -7.79 -4.92
C THR A 138 -18.25 -9.05 -4.77
N ALA A 139 -17.18 -8.98 -4.00
CA ALA A 139 -16.29 -10.11 -3.79
C ALA A 139 -16.32 -10.59 -2.34
N ALA A 140 -16.18 -11.90 -2.15
CA ALA A 140 -16.01 -12.52 -0.85
C ALA A 140 -14.99 -13.66 -0.93
N VAL A 141 -14.38 -13.98 0.22
CA VAL A 141 -13.53 -15.18 0.34
C VAL A 141 -14.40 -16.43 0.22
N ASP A 142 -13.92 -17.39 -0.55
CA ASP A 142 -14.60 -18.65 -0.84
C ASP A 142 -13.61 -19.82 -0.70
N GLY A 143 -13.18 -20.06 0.53
CA GLY A 143 -12.25 -21.14 0.84
C GLY A 143 -11.33 -20.82 2.02
N ASP A 144 -10.24 -21.57 2.09
CA ASP A 144 -9.20 -21.37 3.09
C ASP A 144 -8.30 -20.19 2.71
N VAL A 145 -7.90 -19.41 3.72
CA VAL A 145 -6.88 -18.37 3.57
C VAL A 145 -5.54 -18.93 4.02
N LEU A 146 -4.62 -19.06 3.08
CA LEU A 146 -3.24 -19.49 3.30
C LEU A 146 -2.37 -18.26 3.57
N VAL A 147 -1.58 -18.31 4.63
CA VAL A 147 -0.63 -17.26 5.01
C VAL A 147 0.76 -17.86 4.99
N ASP A 148 1.70 -17.13 4.39
CA ASP A 148 3.11 -17.51 4.26
C ASP A 148 3.29 -18.86 3.56
N TYR A 149 2.43 -19.10 2.56
CA TYR A 149 2.49 -20.26 1.69
C TYR A 149 3.01 -19.87 0.31
N ASP A 150 4.20 -20.34 -0.03
CA ASP A 150 4.81 -20.14 -1.35
C ASP A 150 4.34 -21.20 -2.35
N HIS A 151 3.35 -20.84 -3.17
CA HIS A 151 2.88 -21.68 -4.28
C HIS A 151 3.85 -21.71 -5.47
N LEU A 152 4.83 -20.79 -5.53
CA LEU A 152 5.79 -20.67 -6.63
C LEU A 152 7.10 -21.42 -6.35
N SER A 153 7.53 -21.46 -5.09
CA SER A 153 8.67 -22.25 -4.63
C SER A 153 8.24 -23.18 -3.49
N PRO A 154 7.95 -24.46 -3.78
CA PRO A 154 7.50 -25.42 -2.77
C PRO A 154 8.64 -25.88 -1.82
N GLN A 155 9.77 -25.17 -1.80
CA GLN A 155 10.88 -25.48 -0.91
C GLN A 155 10.56 -24.99 0.51
N PRO A 156 10.67 -25.84 1.54
CA PRO A 156 10.49 -25.40 2.92
C PRO A 156 11.40 -24.22 3.25
N GLY A 157 10.84 -23.19 3.89
CA GLY A 157 11.56 -22.00 4.35
C GLY A 157 11.87 -20.95 3.27
N SER A 158 11.34 -21.08 2.04
CA SER A 158 11.59 -20.10 0.97
C SER A 158 11.14 -18.67 1.28
N LEU A 159 10.25 -18.50 2.26
CA LEU A 159 9.72 -17.22 2.70
C LEU A 159 10.31 -16.75 4.04
N ASP A 160 11.12 -17.56 4.74
CA ASP A 160 11.53 -17.27 6.13
C ASP A 160 12.22 -15.90 6.26
N ASP A 161 13.11 -15.56 5.31
CA ASP A 161 13.79 -14.26 5.28
C ASP A 161 12.81 -13.10 5.04
N LEU A 162 11.82 -13.30 4.16
CA LEU A 162 10.79 -12.29 3.90
C LEU A 162 9.90 -12.07 5.12
N ILE A 163 9.50 -13.16 5.77
CA ILE A 163 8.68 -13.14 7.00
C ILE A 163 9.44 -12.44 8.12
N ALA A 164 10.75 -12.70 8.25
CA ALA A 164 11.60 -12.02 9.23
C ALA A 164 11.66 -10.50 9.01
N ASP A 165 11.57 -10.04 7.75
CA ASP A 165 11.50 -8.63 7.36
C ASP A 165 10.07 -8.05 7.41
N GLY A 166 9.07 -8.82 7.87
CA GLY A 166 7.68 -8.39 8.00
C GLY A 166 6.86 -8.49 6.70
N TYR A 167 7.37 -9.18 5.68
CA TYR A 167 6.65 -9.46 4.45
C TYR A 167 5.89 -10.77 4.56
N HIS A 168 4.61 -10.73 4.23
CA HIS A 168 3.75 -11.90 4.25
C HIS A 168 3.11 -12.12 2.90
N LEU A 169 2.88 -13.39 2.57
CA LEU A 169 2.12 -13.80 1.39
C LEU A 169 0.77 -14.32 1.82
N VAL A 170 -0.32 -13.72 1.35
CA VAL A 170 -1.68 -14.17 1.66
C VAL A 170 -2.36 -14.62 0.38
N THR A 171 -2.76 -15.88 0.34
CA THR A 171 -3.44 -16.50 -0.80
C THR A 171 -4.84 -16.92 -0.39
N THR A 172 -5.84 -16.52 -1.19
CA THR A 172 -7.24 -16.85 -0.95
C THR A 172 -7.98 -17.06 -2.26
N ASP A 173 -8.98 -17.93 -2.24
CA ASP A 173 -9.97 -18.02 -3.29
C ASP A 173 -11.03 -16.93 -3.09
N ILE A 174 -11.41 -16.27 -4.19
CA ILE A 174 -12.40 -15.20 -4.26
C ILE A 174 -13.58 -15.65 -5.10
N LEU A 175 -14.78 -15.48 -4.56
CA LEU A 175 -16.05 -15.50 -5.30
C LEU A 175 -16.47 -14.07 -5.61
N ALA A 176 -16.42 -13.69 -6.88
CA ALA A 176 -16.90 -12.41 -7.38
C ALA A 176 -18.31 -12.58 -7.95
N THR A 177 -19.27 -11.87 -7.37
CA THR A 177 -20.67 -11.84 -7.81
C THR A 177 -20.93 -10.58 -8.62
N TYR A 178 -21.29 -10.77 -9.89
CA TYR A 178 -21.61 -9.72 -10.84
C TYR A 178 -23.13 -9.54 -10.89
N THR A 179 -23.59 -8.31 -10.76
CA THR A 179 -25.02 -7.96 -10.87
C THR A 179 -25.17 -6.73 -11.76
N GLY A 180 -26.24 -6.65 -12.54
CA GLY A 180 -26.51 -5.45 -13.33
C GLY A 180 -27.89 -5.44 -13.99
N ARG A 181 -28.05 -4.62 -15.02
CA ARG A 181 -29.33 -4.43 -15.72
C ARG A 181 -29.76 -5.69 -16.46
N GLY A 182 -31.07 -5.94 -16.51
CA GLY A 182 -31.67 -6.96 -17.39
C GLY A 182 -31.46 -8.38 -16.87
N ASP A 183 -31.62 -8.57 -15.56
CA ASP A 183 -31.46 -9.85 -14.86
C ASP A 183 -30.06 -10.47 -14.98
N VAL A 184 -29.05 -9.65 -15.30
CA VAL A 184 -27.65 -10.09 -15.29
C VAL A 184 -27.24 -10.39 -13.85
N SER A 185 -26.98 -11.67 -13.59
CA SER A 185 -26.37 -12.17 -12.37
C SER A 185 -25.54 -13.41 -12.67
N TYR A 186 -24.26 -13.36 -12.34
CA TYR A 186 -23.36 -14.51 -12.47
C TYR A 186 -22.21 -14.40 -11.47
N GLU A 187 -21.53 -15.51 -11.25
CA GLU A 187 -20.42 -15.63 -10.31
C GLU A 187 -19.17 -16.12 -11.02
N GLU A 188 -18.01 -15.59 -10.61
CA GLU A 188 -16.69 -16.08 -11.01
C GLU A 188 -15.87 -16.45 -9.78
N ARG A 189 -15.08 -17.52 -9.89
CA ARG A 189 -14.15 -17.97 -8.85
C ARG A 189 -12.73 -17.91 -9.36
N TYR A 190 -11.84 -17.32 -8.58
CA TYR A 190 -10.41 -17.27 -8.88
C TYR A 190 -9.58 -17.09 -7.61
N THR A 191 -8.33 -17.53 -7.67
CA THR A 191 -7.38 -17.38 -6.58
C THR A 191 -6.65 -16.04 -6.69
N VAL A 192 -6.46 -15.37 -5.56
CA VAL A 192 -5.68 -14.14 -5.45
C VAL A 192 -4.61 -14.35 -4.41
N SER A 193 -3.38 -14.03 -4.77
CA SER A 193 -2.24 -13.98 -3.84
C SER A 193 -1.80 -12.52 -3.70
N VAL A 194 -1.54 -12.05 -2.49
CA VAL A 194 -1.05 -10.68 -2.23
C VAL A 194 0.18 -10.73 -1.33
N GLN A 195 1.18 -9.92 -1.67
CA GLN A 195 2.30 -9.64 -0.77
C GLN A 195 2.01 -8.38 0.00
N VAL A 196 2.11 -8.46 1.32
CA VAL A 196 1.91 -7.33 2.24
C VAL A 196 3.18 -7.14 3.06
N ASN A 197 3.45 -5.91 3.50
CA ASN A 197 4.50 -5.59 4.46
C ASN A 197 3.84 -4.99 5.71
N CYS A 198 3.98 -5.67 6.84
CA CYS A 198 3.46 -5.28 8.16
C CYS A 198 4.59 -4.99 9.17
N GLY A 199 5.82 -4.82 8.70
CA GLY A 199 6.99 -4.50 9.53
C GLY A 199 7.39 -3.04 9.39
N SER A 200 8.00 -2.70 8.25
CA SER A 200 8.58 -1.38 7.98
C SER A 200 7.80 -0.60 6.91
N SER A 201 6.48 -0.75 6.91
CA SER A 201 5.58 -0.05 6.01
C SER A 201 5.59 1.46 6.24
N THR A 202 5.35 2.22 5.17
CA THR A 202 5.14 3.67 5.26
C THR A 202 3.63 3.98 5.31
N PRO A 203 3.13 4.60 6.40
CA PRO A 203 1.72 4.95 6.54
C PRO A 203 1.21 5.85 5.40
N ALA A 204 -0.05 5.69 5.01
CA ALA A 204 -0.70 6.62 4.10
C ALA A 204 -0.77 8.02 4.73
N ALA A 205 -0.37 9.03 3.96
CA ALA A 205 -0.41 10.42 4.42
C ALA A 205 -1.83 10.84 4.82
N ASN A 206 -1.94 11.63 5.89
CA ASN A 206 -3.22 12.14 6.42
C ASN A 206 -4.23 11.04 6.83
N SER A 207 -3.75 9.85 7.18
CA SER A 207 -4.58 8.75 7.70
C SER A 207 -4.32 8.49 9.18
N GLY A 208 -5.12 7.59 9.76
CA GLY A 208 -4.86 7.03 11.10
C GLY A 208 -3.81 5.92 11.14
N GLN A 209 -3.18 5.57 10.00
CA GLN A 209 -2.15 4.54 9.97
C GLN A 209 -0.90 4.98 10.75
N VAL A 210 -0.27 4.02 11.41
CA VAL A 210 1.00 4.14 12.11
C VAL A 210 2.04 3.18 11.50
N PRO A 211 3.34 3.38 11.73
CA PRO A 211 4.36 2.44 11.28
C PRO A 211 4.03 1.01 11.74
N ALA A 212 4.32 0.03 10.87
CA ALA A 212 3.96 -1.39 11.00
C ALA A 212 2.49 -1.75 10.72
N ASP A 213 1.58 -0.79 10.54
CA ASP A 213 0.31 -1.13 9.89
C ASP A 213 0.57 -1.67 8.49
N CYS A 214 -0.07 -2.78 8.15
CA CYS A 214 0.16 -3.47 6.89
C CYS A 214 -0.06 -2.53 5.70
N LYS A 215 0.81 -2.65 4.70
CA LYS A 215 0.64 -2.03 3.37
C LYS A 215 0.84 -3.06 2.28
N LEU A 216 0.23 -2.80 1.13
CA LEU A 216 0.34 -3.69 -0.01
C LEU A 216 1.69 -3.49 -0.73
N ILE A 217 2.36 -4.58 -1.07
CA ILE A 217 3.56 -4.55 -1.92
C ILE A 217 3.18 -4.90 -3.36
N ARG A 218 2.41 -5.98 -3.56
CA ARG A 218 1.92 -6.36 -4.89
C ARG A 218 0.79 -7.38 -4.82
N PHE A 219 0.02 -7.43 -5.91
CA PHE A 219 -0.81 -8.57 -6.25
C PHE A 219 -0.05 -9.60 -7.09
N PHE A 220 -0.41 -10.86 -6.90
CA PHE A 220 -0.08 -11.99 -7.76
C PHE A 220 -1.40 -12.58 -8.26
N PRO A 221 -1.79 -12.26 -9.48
CA PRO A 221 -2.95 -12.88 -10.09
C PRO A 221 -2.56 -14.29 -10.52
N GLU A 222 -3.15 -15.30 -9.87
CA GLU A 222 -3.35 -16.60 -10.51
C GLU A 222 -4.31 -16.33 -11.67
N THR A 223 -3.94 -16.69 -12.90
CA THR A 223 -4.65 -16.26 -14.12
C THR A 223 -6.19 -16.37 -13.99
N ARG A 224 -6.90 -15.22 -14.04
CA ARG A 224 -8.35 -15.18 -14.30
C ARG A 224 -8.55 -15.85 -15.67
N LYS A 225 -9.27 -16.97 -15.70
CA LYS A 225 -9.52 -17.72 -16.93
C LYS A 225 -10.52 -17.01 -17.82
#